data_AF-A0A967WWS0-F1
#
_entry.id   AF-A0A967WWS0-F1
#
_cell.length_a   1.000
_cell.length_b   1.000
_cell.length_c   1.000
_cell.angle_alpha   90.00
_cell.angle_beta   90.00
_cell.angle_gamma   90.00
#
_symmetry.space_group_name_H-M   'P 1'
#
loop_
_entity.id
_entity.type
_entity.pdbx_description
1 polymer ?
#
loop_
_entity_poly.entity_id
_entity_poly.type
_entity_poly.pdbx_seq_one_letter_code
_entity_poly.pdbx_strand_id
1 'polypeptide(L)'
;GITQDQVKHATAVEYGTITLLDKGVGQILAALESLELDESTVVIFVSDHADMFGDHGIMLKHAIHYQGVIRVPLVIRAPGVTPARCESMVSLLDLP
;
A
#
# COMPACT_ATOMS: atom_id res chain seq x y z
N GLY A 1 14.99 -21.51 -9.79
CA GLY A 1 14.38 -20.17 -9.71
C GLY A 1 12.90 -20.29 -9.92
N ILE A 2 12.12 -19.30 -9.50
CA ILE A 2 10.67 -19.26 -9.76
C ILE A 2 10.39 -19.20 -11.27
N THR A 3 9.34 -19.87 -11.73
CA THR A 3 8.92 -19.82 -13.14
C THR A 3 8.05 -18.59 -13.41
N GLN A 4 7.99 -18.17 -14.68
CA GLN A 4 7.11 -17.08 -15.11
C GLN A 4 5.62 -17.37 -14.81
N ASP A 5 5.19 -18.63 -14.92
CA ASP A 5 3.81 -19.01 -14.63
C ASP A 5 3.51 -18.94 -13.13
N GLN A 6 4.48 -19.30 -12.27
CA GLN A 6 4.35 -19.14 -10.82
C GLN A 6 4.27 -17.66 -10.42
N VAL A 7 5.07 -16.79 -11.05
CA VAL A 7 5.00 -15.33 -10.83
C VAL A 7 3.63 -14.80 -11.23
N LYS A 8 3.16 -15.09 -12.46
CA LYS A 8 1.84 -14.64 -12.94
C LYS A 8 0.71 -15.10 -12.03
N HIS A 9 0.77 -16.36 -11.57
CA HIS A 9 -0.23 -16.89 -10.65
C HIS A 9 -0.21 -16.14 -9.31
N ALA A 10 0.96 -15.93 -8.72
CA ALA A 10 1.11 -15.17 -7.47
C ALA A 10 0.61 -13.72 -7.62
N THR A 11 0.96 -13.04 -8.72
CA THR A 11 0.48 -11.68 -9.02
C THR A 11 -1.05 -11.64 -9.16
N ALA A 12 -1.66 -12.62 -9.82
CA ALA A 12 -3.11 -12.68 -9.94
C ALA A 12 -3.81 -12.87 -8.58
N VAL A 13 -3.24 -13.73 -7.72
CA VAL A 13 -3.73 -13.91 -6.35
C VAL A 13 -3.59 -12.61 -5.55
N GLU A 14 -2.43 -11.95 -5.64
CA GLU A 14 -2.19 -10.67 -4.95
C GLU A 14 -3.18 -9.58 -5.39
N TYR A 15 -3.45 -9.46 -6.69
CA TYR A 15 -4.47 -8.52 -7.18
C TYR A 15 -5.87 -8.85 -6.64
N GLY A 16 -6.18 -10.13 -6.43
CA GLY A 16 -7.39 -10.55 -5.71
C GLY A 16 -7.39 -10.07 -4.25
N THR A 17 -6.28 -10.21 -3.54
CA THR A 17 -6.12 -9.70 -2.17
C THR A 17 -6.25 -8.18 -2.10
N ILE A 18 -5.61 -7.44 -3.01
CA ILE A 18 -5.73 -5.99 -3.10
C ILE A 18 -7.19 -5.57 -3.31
N THR A 19 -7.91 -6.27 -4.20
CA THR A 19 -9.34 -6.01 -4.44
C THR A 19 -10.19 -6.24 -3.19
N LEU A 20 -9.89 -7.30 -2.42
CA LEU A 20 -10.57 -7.56 -1.16
C LEU A 20 -10.27 -6.48 -0.11
N LEU A 21 -9.01 -6.05 -0.02
CA LEU A 21 -8.58 -4.99 0.90
C LEU A 21 -9.22 -3.65 0.56
N ASP A 22 -9.31 -3.31 -0.73
CA ASP A 22 -9.97 -2.09 -1.21
C ASP A 22 -11.43 -2.01 -0.73
N LYS A 23 -12.17 -3.14 -0.80
CA LYS A 23 -13.52 -3.22 -0.22
C LYS A 23 -13.51 -2.94 1.29
N GLY A 24 -12.54 -3.46 2.03
CA GLY A 24 -12.38 -3.21 3.46
C GLY A 24 -12.08 -1.74 3.78
N VAL A 25 -11.20 -1.11 3.00
CA VAL A 25 -10.93 0.33 3.09
C VAL A 25 -12.21 1.13 2.86
N GLY A 26 -12.97 0.80 1.82
CA GLY A 26 -14.27 1.44 1.54
C GLY A 26 -15.26 1.33 2.71
N GLN A 27 -15.31 0.20 3.42
CA GLN A 27 -16.14 0.04 4.61
C GLN A 27 -15.72 0.94 5.76
N ILE A 28 -14.41 1.10 5.99
CA ILE A 28 -13.88 2.00 7.04
C ILE A 28 -14.22 3.45 6.70
N LEU A 29 -13.98 3.87 5.45
CA LEU A 29 -14.27 5.24 5.01
C LEU A 29 -15.78 5.55 5.10
N ALA A 30 -16.64 4.63 4.66
CA ALA A 30 -18.09 4.78 4.79
C ALA A 30 -18.54 4.86 6.26
N ALA A 31 -17.89 4.12 7.16
CA ALA A 31 -18.17 4.20 8.58
C ALA A 31 -17.83 5.59 9.15
N LEU A 32 -16.67 6.16 8.78
CA LEU A 32 -16.28 7.52 9.18
C LEU A 32 -17.30 8.56 8.71
N GLU A 33 -17.75 8.48 7.46
CA GLU A 33 -18.79 9.35 6.90
C GLU A 33 -20.12 9.19 7.66
N SER A 34 -20.58 7.95 7.89
CA SER A 34 -21.85 7.68 8.59
C SER A 34 -21.88 8.15 10.04
N LEU A 35 -20.71 8.29 10.66
CA LEU A 35 -20.53 8.74 12.03
C LEU A 35 -20.23 10.25 12.11
N GLU A 36 -20.22 10.96 10.97
CA GLU A 36 -19.85 12.38 10.87
C GLU A 36 -18.43 12.66 11.43
N LEU A 37 -17.51 11.70 11.28
CA LEU A 37 -16.12 11.77 11.74
C LEU A 37 -15.12 12.02 10.61
N ASP A 38 -15.57 12.02 9.36
CA ASP A 38 -14.72 12.12 8.17
C ASP A 38 -13.98 13.47 8.08
N GLU A 39 -14.57 14.55 8.61
CA GLU A 39 -13.95 15.89 8.65
C GLU A 39 -13.11 16.16 9.92
N SER A 40 -13.04 15.20 10.85
CA SER A 40 -12.20 15.31 12.06
C SER A 40 -11.14 14.20 12.18
N THR A 41 -11.04 13.33 11.17
CA THR A 41 -10.17 12.15 11.20
C THR A 41 -9.09 12.25 10.13
N VAL A 42 -7.83 12.05 10.53
CA VAL A 42 -6.73 11.81 9.61
C VAL A 42 -6.69 10.33 9.24
N VAL A 43 -6.64 10.03 7.94
CA VAL A 43 -6.54 8.67 7.42
C VAL A 43 -5.19 8.53 6.71
N ILE A 44 -4.41 7.53 7.12
CA ILE A 44 -3.11 7.20 6.53
C ILE A 44 -3.20 5.78 5.96
N PHE A 45 -3.00 5.65 4.66
CA PHE A 45 -2.84 4.36 3.98
C PHE A 45 -1.37 4.15 3.65
N VAL A 46 -0.79 3.06 4.15
CA VAL A 46 0.63 2.74 4.02
C VAL A 46 0.86 1.23 4.11
N SER A 47 1.99 0.74 3.60
CA SER A 47 2.47 -0.63 3.81
C SER A 47 3.80 -0.61 4.57
N ASP A 48 4.10 -1.64 5.36
CA ASP A 48 5.35 -1.78 6.11
C ASP A 48 6.54 -2.14 5.21
N HIS A 49 6.28 -2.96 4.19
CA HIS A 49 7.20 -3.28 3.11
C HIS A 49 6.42 -3.71 1.85
N ALA A 50 7.15 -4.01 0.77
CA ALA A 50 6.62 -4.60 -0.46
C ALA A 50 7.24 -5.99 -0.73
N ASP A 51 7.10 -6.50 -1.94
CA ASP A 51 7.51 -7.85 -2.35
C ASP A 51 8.13 -7.80 -3.75
N MET A 52 9.20 -8.57 -3.96
CA MET A 52 9.89 -8.65 -5.25
C MET A 52 9.01 -9.21 -6.39
N PHE A 53 7.98 -10.02 -6.11
CA PHE A 53 7.07 -10.58 -7.12
C PHE A 53 7.75 -11.12 -8.39
N GLY A 54 8.92 -11.75 -8.26
CA GLY A 54 9.66 -12.35 -9.37
C GLY A 54 10.75 -11.46 -9.96
N ASP A 55 10.89 -10.20 -9.51
CA ASP A 55 12.00 -9.34 -9.87
C ASP A 55 13.34 -10.04 -9.58
N HIS A 56 14.23 -10.03 -10.57
CA HIS A 56 15.50 -10.77 -10.54
C HIS A 56 15.36 -12.27 -10.22
N GLY A 57 14.19 -12.88 -10.46
CA GLY A 57 13.90 -14.28 -10.15
C GLY A 57 13.67 -14.56 -8.66
N ILE A 58 13.39 -13.52 -7.87
CA ILE A 58 13.23 -13.55 -6.42
C ILE A 58 11.77 -13.23 -6.06
N MET A 59 11.22 -13.96 -5.08
CA MET A 59 9.95 -13.64 -4.43
C MET A 59 10.18 -13.12 -3.02
N LEU A 60 9.16 -12.53 -2.41
CA LEU A 60 9.18 -12.05 -1.03
C LEU A 60 10.21 -10.93 -0.85
N LYS A 61 10.49 -10.58 0.40
CA LYS A 61 11.26 -9.37 0.77
C LYS A 61 12.76 -9.59 1.02
N HIS A 62 13.16 -10.78 1.48
CA HIS A 62 14.55 -11.14 1.84
C HIS A 62 15.33 -10.03 2.59
N ALA A 63 16.66 -10.09 2.64
CA ALA A 63 17.54 -9.06 3.22
C ALA A 63 18.19 -8.21 2.11
N ILE A 64 17.35 -7.64 1.23
CA ILE A 64 17.74 -6.93 0.02
C ILE A 64 17.01 -5.59 -0.08
N HIS A 65 17.66 -4.59 -0.67
CA HIS A 65 17.16 -3.21 -0.72
C HIS A 65 16.79 -2.77 -2.16
N TYR A 66 16.22 -3.69 -2.93
CA TYR A 66 15.70 -3.36 -4.26
C TYR A 66 14.39 -2.59 -4.14
N GLN A 67 14.09 -1.77 -5.16
CA GLN A 67 12.91 -0.91 -5.19
C GLN A 67 11.60 -1.69 -4.97
N GLY A 68 11.49 -2.92 -5.48
CA GLY A 68 10.33 -3.78 -5.31
C GLY A 68 10.02 -4.16 -3.85
N VAL A 69 10.96 -4.00 -2.92
CA VAL A 69 10.76 -4.29 -1.49
C VAL A 69 10.69 -3.02 -0.65
N ILE A 70 11.48 -2.00 -0.99
CA ILE A 70 11.61 -0.79 -0.16
C ILE A 70 10.66 0.34 -0.54
N ARG A 71 10.05 0.31 -1.74
CA ARG A 71 9.02 1.28 -2.12
C ARG A 71 7.64 0.76 -1.73
N VAL A 72 6.95 1.52 -0.90
CA VAL A 72 5.59 1.24 -0.43
C VAL A 72 4.65 2.39 -0.79
N PRO A 73 3.33 2.15 -0.90
CA PRO A 73 2.36 3.24 -1.03
C PRO A 73 2.33 4.08 0.25
N LEU A 74 2.12 5.39 0.10
CA LEU A 74 1.78 6.28 1.20
C LEU A 74 0.75 7.30 0.69
N VAL A 75 -0.43 7.30 1.29
CA VAL A 75 -1.50 8.29 1.04
C VAL A 75 -1.99 8.81 2.38
N ILE A 76 -2.07 10.13 2.52
CA ILE A 76 -2.53 10.81 3.73
C ILE A 76 -3.70 11.70 3.36
N ARG A 77 -4.88 11.45 3.94
CA ARG A 77 -6.05 12.35 3.92
C ARG A 77 -6.16 13.00 5.28
N ALA A 78 -6.10 14.33 5.32
CA ALA A 78 -6.25 15.10 6.55
C ALA A 78 -7.24 16.26 6.32
N PRO A 79 -8.11 16.59 7.30
CA PRO A 79 -9.03 17.72 7.19
C PRO A 79 -8.31 19.05 6.92
N GLY A 80 -8.84 19.85 6.01
CA GLY A 80 -8.27 21.15 5.64
C GLY A 80 -6.99 21.11 4.80
N VAL A 81 -6.52 19.93 4.37
CA VAL A 81 -5.35 19.79 3.49
C VAL A 81 -5.81 19.66 2.04
N THR A 82 -5.33 20.55 1.17
CA THR A 82 -5.59 20.48 -0.27
C THR A 82 -4.88 19.27 -0.89
N PRO A 83 -5.55 18.47 -1.75
CA PRO A 83 -4.93 17.34 -2.43
C PRO A 83 -3.71 17.75 -3.26
N ALA A 84 -2.61 17.02 -3.11
CA ALA A 84 -1.37 17.22 -3.85
C ALA A 84 -0.60 15.91 -4.01
N ARG A 85 0.32 15.87 -4.99
CA ARG A 85 1.29 14.79 -5.14
C ARG A 85 2.66 15.31 -4.73
N CYS A 86 3.33 14.59 -3.83
CA CYS A 86 4.69 14.90 -3.39
C CYS A 86 5.66 13.92 -4.06
N GLU A 87 6.73 14.44 -4.67
CA GLU A 87 7.80 13.61 -5.27
C GLU A 87 9.05 13.54 -4.39
N SER A 88 9.07 14.27 -3.27
CA SER A 88 10.14 14.17 -2.28
C SER A 88 10.18 12.78 -1.66
N MET A 89 11.39 12.29 -1.37
CA MET A 89 11.56 11.05 -0.64
C MET A 89 11.14 11.24 0.82
N VAL A 90 10.41 10.25 1.34
CA VAL A 90 9.96 10.15 2.72
C VAL A 90 10.16 8.72 3.20
N SER A 91 10.12 8.52 4.52
CA SER A 91 10.34 7.26 5.20
C SER A 91 9.15 6.90 6.08
N LEU A 92 8.96 5.61 6.37
CA LEU A 92 8.02 5.17 7.39
C LEU A 92 8.36 5.72 8.79
N LEU A 93 9.63 6.11 9.02
CA LEU A 93 10.07 6.77 10.25
C LEU A 93 9.55 8.21 10.39
N ASP A 94 9.01 8.80 9.32
CA ASP A 94 8.40 10.13 9.36
C ASP A 94 6.95 10.07 9.88
N LEU A 95 6.38 8.87 10.01
CA LEU A 95 5.07 8.64 10.61
C LEU A 95 5.21 8.51 12.14
N PRO A 96 4.18 8.92 12.91
CA PRO A 96 4.18 8.86 14.37
C PRO A 96 4.18 7.44 14.93
#